data_AF-A0AAX1ZYK5-F1
#
_entry.id   AF-A0AAX1ZYK5-F1
#
_cell.length_a   1.000
_cell.length_b   1.000
_cell.length_c   1.000
_cell.angle_alpha   90.00
_cell.angle_beta   90.00
_cell.angle_gamma   90.00
#
_symmetry.space_group_name_H-M   'P 1'
#
loop_
_entity.id
_entity.type
_entity.pdbx_description
1 polymer ?
#
loop_
_entity_poly.entity_id
_entity_poly.type
_entity_poly.pdbx_seq_one_letter_code
_entity_poly.pdbx_strand_id
1 'polypeptide(L)'
;MNNSQFPDQFSRNGQTYRKISFDNVEQLRNILLNNPYKIYCLVDEKVSDADPTLFLVLYAEEFDNTVILFDISLDLKSTVTTELDIVVNGYNEVIDVGYIERYPLCFYIKGDEHEDI
;
A
#
# COMPACT_ATOMS: atom_id res chain seq x y z
N MET A 1 10.80 -9.15 -5.64
CA MET A 1 9.86 -9.97 -4.85
C MET A 1 8.73 -10.42 -5.77
N ASN A 2 8.22 -11.63 -5.59
CA ASN A 2 7.28 -12.27 -6.53
C ASN A 2 5.88 -11.65 -6.37
N ASN A 3 5.63 -10.51 -7.02
CA ASN A 3 4.37 -9.76 -7.00
C ASN A 3 3.20 -10.44 -7.74
N SER A 4 3.27 -11.76 -7.99
CA SER A 4 2.31 -12.49 -8.83
C SER A 4 0.96 -12.74 -8.16
N GLN A 5 0.79 -12.34 -6.90
CA GLN A 5 -0.42 -12.56 -6.11
C GLN A 5 -1.35 -11.34 -6.09
N PHE A 6 -0.84 -10.15 -6.46
CA PHE A 6 -1.61 -8.91 -6.52
C PHE A 6 -2.06 -8.61 -7.94
N PRO A 7 -3.35 -8.31 -8.19
CA PRO A 7 -3.83 -7.99 -9.53
C PRO A 7 -3.19 -6.69 -10.02
N ASP A 8 -2.89 -6.60 -11.31
CA ASP A 8 -2.31 -5.39 -11.90
C ASP A 8 -3.27 -4.19 -11.88
N GLN A 9 -4.57 -4.47 -11.78
CA GLN A 9 -5.61 -3.48 -11.55
C GLN A 9 -6.82 -4.10 -10.84
N PHE A 10 -7.57 -3.27 -10.11
CA PHE A 10 -8.86 -3.67 -9.54
C PHE A 10 -9.82 -2.48 -9.50
N SER A 11 -11.11 -2.75 -9.32
CA SER A 11 -12.14 -1.71 -9.19
C SER A 11 -12.86 -1.84 -7.84
N ARG A 12 -13.07 -0.72 -7.14
CA ARG A 12 -13.81 -0.64 -5.88
C ARG A 12 -14.61 0.66 -5.84
N ASN A 13 -15.91 0.58 -5.53
CA ASN A 13 -16.82 1.75 -5.46
C ASN A 13 -16.83 2.61 -6.73
N GLY A 14 -16.84 1.99 -7.91
CA GLY A 14 -16.82 2.70 -9.20
C GLY A 14 -15.46 3.26 -9.62
N GLN A 15 -14.46 3.16 -8.75
CA GLN A 15 -13.11 3.64 -9.00
C GLN A 15 -12.18 2.51 -9.44
N THR A 16 -11.33 2.78 -10.43
CA THR A 16 -10.26 1.88 -10.86
C THR A 16 -8.92 2.24 -10.21
N TYR A 17 -8.18 1.24 -9.78
CA TYR A 17 -6.88 1.33 -9.15
C TYR A 17 -5.87 0.54 -9.97
N ARG A 18 -4.74 1.16 -10.31
CA ARG A 18 -3.68 0.58 -11.15
C ARG A 18 -2.42 0.38 -10.36
N LYS A 19 -1.81 -0.79 -10.46
CA LYS A 19 -0.60 -1.15 -9.73
C LYS A 19 0.55 -0.23 -10.12
N ILE A 20 1.30 0.19 -9.12
CA ILE A 20 2.49 1.03 -9.28
C ILE A 20 3.71 0.13 -9.27
N SER A 21 4.60 0.36 -10.22
CA SER A 21 5.91 -0.28 -10.25
C SER A 21 6.96 0.68 -9.71
N PHE A 22 7.83 0.17 -8.85
CA PHE A 22 9.01 0.86 -8.32
C PHE A 22 10.08 -0.18 -7.99
N ASP A 23 11.34 0.20 -8.13
CA ASP A 23 12.47 -0.70 -7.91
C ASP A 23 13.10 -0.55 -6.52
N ASN A 24 12.86 0.59 -5.85
CA ASN A 24 13.49 0.93 -4.57
C ASN A 24 12.71 2.00 -3.80
N VAL A 25 13.16 2.24 -2.56
CA VAL A 25 12.60 3.22 -1.61
C VAL A 25 12.58 4.64 -2.16
N GLU A 26 13.63 5.06 -2.86
CA GLU A 26 13.73 6.42 -3.40
C GLU A 26 12.72 6.65 -4.53
N GLN A 27 12.53 5.67 -5.41
CA GLN A 27 11.50 5.72 -6.44
C GLN A 27 10.10 5.78 -5.82
N LEU A 28 9.80 4.92 -4.83
CA LEU A 28 8.50 4.97 -4.16
C LEU A 28 8.29 6.31 -3.45
N ARG A 29 9.31 6.85 -2.77
CA ARG A 29 9.28 8.18 -2.13
C ARG A 29 8.86 9.25 -3.13
N ASN A 30 9.52 9.29 -4.29
CA ASN A 30 9.22 10.26 -5.33
C ASN A 30 7.80 10.11 -5.88
N ILE A 31 7.30 8.88 -6.03
CA ILE A 31 5.93 8.63 -6.46
C ILE A 31 4.93 9.17 -5.43
N LEU A 32 5.15 8.90 -4.14
CA LEU A 32 4.29 9.36 -3.05
C LEU A 32 4.23 10.89 -2.98
N LEU A 33 5.38 11.57 -3.07
CA LEU A 33 5.45 13.04 -3.05
C LEU A 33 4.75 13.69 -4.24
N ASN A 34 4.86 13.09 -5.43
CA ASN A 34 4.23 13.63 -6.65
C ASN A 34 2.73 13.33 -6.75
N ASN A 35 2.21 12.42 -5.92
CA ASN A 35 0.82 11.96 -5.98
C ASN A 35 0.15 11.99 -4.59
N PRO A 36 0.13 13.15 -3.91
CA PRO A 36 -0.45 13.24 -2.58
C PRO A 36 -1.92 12.82 -2.61
N TYR A 37 -2.33 12.00 -1.64
CA TYR A 37 -3.71 11.50 -1.48
C TYR A 37 -4.25 10.63 -2.64
N LYS A 38 -3.39 10.20 -3.58
CA LYS A 38 -3.79 9.38 -4.73
C LYS A 38 -3.27 7.94 -4.69
N ILE A 39 -2.38 7.65 -3.74
CA ILE A 39 -1.72 6.35 -3.61
C ILE A 39 -2.40 5.53 -2.54
N TYR A 40 -2.67 4.28 -2.87
CA TYR A 40 -3.34 3.31 -2.02
C TYR A 40 -2.49 2.06 -1.90
N CYS A 41 -2.59 1.34 -0.78
CA CYS A 41 -1.98 0.02 -0.66
C CYS A 41 -2.99 -1.06 -0.28
N LEU A 42 -2.86 -2.22 -0.92
CA LEU A 42 -3.52 -3.44 -0.50
C LEU A 42 -2.56 -4.25 0.37
N VAL A 43 -3.08 -4.76 1.48
CA VAL A 43 -2.41 -5.78 2.29
C VAL A 43 -2.97 -7.14 1.86
N ASP A 44 -2.11 -8.06 1.42
CA ASP A 44 -2.53 -9.47 1.30
C ASP A 44 -2.45 -10.12 2.69
N GLU A 45 -3.55 -10.03 3.42
CA GLU A 45 -3.79 -10.89 4.56
C GLU A 45 -4.14 -12.26 3.99
N LYS A 46 -3.22 -13.23 4.05
CA LYS A 46 -3.46 -14.65 3.68
C LYS A 46 -4.51 -15.34 4.58
N VAL A 47 -5.52 -14.62 5.06
CA VAL A 47 -6.46 -15.01 6.09
C VAL A 47 -7.89 -14.81 5.58
N SER A 48 -8.40 -15.85 4.91
CA SER A 48 -9.81 -16.09 4.54
C SER A 48 -10.43 -15.20 3.45
N ASP A 49 -11.59 -15.61 2.95
CA ASP A 49 -12.45 -14.99 1.91
C ASP A 49 -12.92 -13.55 2.22
N ALA A 50 -12.18 -12.79 3.02
CA ALA A 50 -12.46 -11.41 3.36
C ALA A 50 -12.01 -10.46 2.22
N ASP A 51 -12.78 -9.40 2.01
CA ASP A 51 -12.36 -8.31 1.12
C ASP A 51 -11.02 -7.74 1.60
N PRO A 52 -10.05 -7.54 0.70
CA PRO A 52 -8.73 -7.08 1.11
C PRO A 52 -8.78 -5.67 1.69
N THR A 53 -8.02 -5.47 2.76
CA THR A 53 -7.87 -4.19 3.44
C THR A 53 -7.14 -3.20 2.53
N LEU A 54 -7.79 -2.07 2.27
CA LEU A 54 -7.29 -0.99 1.42
C LEU A 54 -6.96 0.20 2.30
N PHE A 55 -5.74 0.69 2.17
CA PHE A 55 -5.28 1.88 2.89
C PHE A 55 -5.02 3.02 1.92
N LEU A 56 -5.36 4.24 2.33
CA LEU A 56 -4.81 5.46 1.75
C LEU A 56 -3.40 5.69 2.31
N VAL A 57 -2.44 5.89 1.43
CA VAL A 57 -1.03 6.09 1.80
C VAL A 57 -0.77 7.59 1.90
N LEU A 58 -0.45 8.05 3.10
CA LEU A 58 -0.12 9.44 3.39
C LEU A 58 1.38 9.56 3.63
N TYR A 59 2.00 10.46 2.88
CA TYR A 59 3.42 10.77 2.96
C TYR A 59 3.64 12.25 2.67
N ALA A 60 4.57 12.86 3.39
CA ALA A 60 5.01 14.23 3.21
C ALA A 60 6.51 14.32 3.51
N GLU A 61 7.19 15.32 2.95
CA GLU A 61 8.63 15.49 3.15
C GLU A 61 8.97 15.72 4.63
N GLU A 62 8.07 16.36 5.37
CA GLU A 62 8.19 16.65 6.79
C GLU A 62 8.04 15.41 7.69
N PHE A 63 7.63 14.26 7.13
CA PHE A 63 7.42 13.03 7.90
C PHE A 63 8.70 12.21 8.12
N ASP A 64 9.86 12.67 7.62
CA ASP A 64 11.16 12.02 7.82
C ASP A 64 11.14 10.50 7.59
N ASN A 65 10.77 10.10 6.37
CA ASN A 65 10.59 8.69 5.95
C ASN A 65 9.46 7.92 6.64
N THR A 66 8.67 8.57 7.50
CA THR A 66 7.46 7.98 8.06
C THR A 66 6.32 8.00 7.03
N VAL A 67 5.63 6.88 6.92
CA VAL A 67 4.42 6.68 6.11
C VAL A 67 3.26 6.39 7.05
N ILE A 68 2.11 7.01 6.78
CA ILE A 68 0.87 6.72 7.49
C ILE A 68 -0.07 5.99 6.53
N LEU A 69 -0.49 4.79 6.91
CA LEU A 69 -1.50 3.99 6.21
C LEU A 69 -2.84 4.21 6.91
N PHE A 70 -3.77 4.90 6.24
CA PHE A 70 -5.11 5.17 6.76
C PHE A 70 -6.09 4.14 6.20
N ASP A 71 -6.70 3.32 7.04
CA ASP A 71 -7.65 2.28 6.63
C ASP A 71 -8.92 2.92 6.05
N ILE A 72 -9.24 2.56 4.81
CA ILE A 72 -10.45 3.00 4.10
C ILE A 72 -11.40 1.84 3.76
N SER A 73 -11.10 0.64 4.24
CA SER A 73 -11.86 -0.57 3.93
C SER A 73 -13.06 -0.77 4.85
N LEU A 74 -12.97 -0.29 6.10
CA LEU A 74 -13.97 -0.43 7.14
C LEU A 74 -14.33 0.93 7.74
N ASP A 75 -15.49 1.03 8.40
CA ASP A 75 -15.86 2.22 9.20
C ASP A 75 -14.94 2.46 10.41
N LEU A 76 -14.05 1.50 10.69
CA LEU A 76 -12.98 1.62 11.67
C LEU A 76 -11.85 2.45 11.07
N LYS A 77 -11.95 3.77 11.24
CA LYS A 77 -10.92 4.77 10.84
C LYS A 77 -9.63 4.58 11.64
N SER A 78 -8.88 3.52 11.33
CA SER A 78 -7.61 3.18 11.96
C SER A 78 -6.43 3.68 11.12
N THR A 79 -5.32 3.95 11.80
CA THR A 79 -4.05 4.36 11.16
C THR A 79 -2.93 3.45 11.61
N VAL A 80 -2.13 3.00 10.66
CA VAL A 80 -0.83 2.37 10.92
C VAL A 80 0.26 3.37 10.54
N THR A 81 1.22 3.60 11.44
CA THR A 81 2.38 4.46 11.17
C THR A 81 3.62 3.59 11.10
N THR A 82 4.42 3.73 10.05
CA THR A 82 5.60 2.89 9.81
C THR A 82 6.64 3.63 8.96
N GLU A 83 7.80 3.04 8.73
CA GLU A 83 8.86 3.61 7.89
C GLU A 83 8.72 3.15 6.44
N LEU A 84 9.09 4.02 5.50
CA LEU A 84 9.01 3.74 4.06
C LEU A 84 9.89 2.54 3.64
N ASP A 85 11.02 2.31 4.32
CA ASP A 85 11.89 1.16 4.04
C ASP A 85 11.22 -0.17 4.38
N ILE A 86 10.53 -0.24 5.53
CA ILE A 86 9.75 -1.39 5.97
C ILE A 86 8.64 -1.70 4.95
N VAL A 87 8.01 -0.66 4.44
CA VAL A 87 6.94 -0.77 3.45
C VAL A 87 7.41 -1.37 2.11
N VAL A 88 8.62 -1.04 1.68
CA VAL A 88 9.20 -1.51 0.42
C VAL A 88 9.78 -2.90 0.53
N ASN A 89 10.48 -3.17 1.63
CA ASN A 89 11.24 -4.40 1.81
C ASN A 89 10.44 -5.50 2.55
N GLY A 90 9.26 -5.16 3.06
CA GLY A 90 8.51 -6.01 3.97
C GLY A 90 9.08 -5.99 5.38
N TYR A 91 8.27 -6.40 6.35
CA TYR A 91 8.69 -6.53 7.75
C TYR A 91 9.02 -7.99 8.06
N ASN A 92 10.30 -8.27 8.33
CA ASN A 92 10.74 -9.55 8.88
C ASN A 92 10.92 -9.37 10.40
N GLU A 93 9.97 -9.87 11.18
CA GLU A 93 10.09 -9.89 12.64
C GLU A 93 10.74 -11.21 13.08
N VAL A 94 11.83 -11.14 13.85
CA VAL A 94 12.34 -12.32 14.57
C VAL A 94 11.70 -12.33 15.95
N ILE A 95 10.91 -13.35 16.23
CA ILE A 95 10.38 -13.62 17.57
C ILE A 95 10.97 -14.94 18.10
N ASP A 96 10.81 -15.21 19.39
CA ASP A 96 11.39 -16.38 20.06
C ASP A 96 11.03 -17.74 19.42
N VAL A 97 9.94 -17.80 18.64
CA VAL A 97 9.47 -19.01 17.95
C VAL A 97 9.79 -19.08 16.45
N GLY A 98 10.45 -18.07 15.88
CA GLY A 98 10.86 -18.07 14.48
C GLY A 98 10.73 -16.70 13.78
N TYR A 99 10.80 -16.73 12.45
CA TYR A 99 10.63 -15.57 11.58
C TYR A 99 9.16 -15.39 11.21
N ILE A 100 8.65 -14.16 11.34
CA ILE A 100 7.35 -13.77 10.80
C ILE A 100 7.58 -12.81 9.64
N GLU A 101 7.20 -13.22 8.43
CA GLU A 101 6.96 -12.30 7.31
C GLU A 101 5.62 -11.62 7.56
N ARG A 102 5.63 -10.32 7.87
CA ARG A 102 4.40 -9.54 8.02
C ARG A 102 4.11 -8.72 6.76
N TYR A 103 2.87 -8.86 6.28
CA TYR A 103 2.16 -7.96 5.37
C TYR A 103 2.86 -7.67 4.04
N PRO A 104 2.79 -8.57 3.05
CA PRO A 104 3.04 -8.16 1.67
C PRO A 104 2.12 -6.99 1.31
N LEU A 105 2.71 -5.84 0.97
CA LEU A 105 2.03 -4.63 0.53
C LEU A 105 2.18 -4.47 -0.98
N CYS A 106 1.11 -4.04 -1.64
CA CYS A 106 1.16 -3.64 -3.05
C CYS A 106 0.53 -2.27 -3.23
N PHE A 107 1.23 -1.39 -3.97
CA PHE A 107 0.85 0.00 -4.18
C PHE A 107 0.06 0.16 -5.46
N TYR A 108 -0.96 1.02 -5.39
CA TYR A 108 -1.84 1.34 -6.49
C TYR A 108 -2.06 2.85 -6.56
N ILE A 109 -2.20 3.37 -7.77
CA ILE A 109 -2.65 4.73 -8.01
C ILE A 109 -4.12 4.68 -8.40
N LYS A 110 -4.93 5.56 -7.81
CA LYS A 110 -6.31 5.78 -8.23
C LYS A 110 -6.29 6.42 -9.62
N GLY A 111 -6.89 5.73 -10.59
CA GLY A 111 -7.08 6.30 -11.94
C GLY A 111 -8.01 7.51 -11.89
N ASP A 112 -7.89 8.43 -12.83
CA ASP A 112 -8.86 9.53 -12.93
C ASP A 112 -10.20 8.97 -13.44
N GLU A 113 -11.33 9.47 -12.92
CA GLU A 113 -12.69 9.08 -13.37
C GLU A 113 -12.98 9.50 -14.84
N HIS A 114 -12.00 10.14 -15.50
CA HIS A 114 -12.04 10.65 -16.87
C HIS A 114 -10.80 10.23 -17.68
N GLU A 115 -10.54 8.94 -17.83
CA GLU A 115 -9.99 8.47 -19.11
C GLU A 115 -11.19 8.15 -20.01
N ASP A 116 -11.76 9.21 -20.60
CA ASP A 116 -12.74 9.11 -21.67
C ASP A 116 -12.10 8.38 -22.87
N ILE A 117 -12.61 7.18 -23.15
CA ILE A 117 -12.73 6.49 -24.46
C ILE A 117 -11.43 6.26 -25.26
#